data_AF-A0A2N9NMT1-F1
#
_entry.id   AF-A0A2N9NMT1-F1
#
_cell.length_a   1.000
_cell.length_b   1.000
_cell.length_c   1.000
_cell.angle_alpha   90.00
_cell.angle_beta   90.00
_cell.angle_gamma   90.00
#
_symmetry.space_group_name_H-M   'P 1'
#
loop_
_entity.id
_entity.type
_entity.pdbx_description
1 polymer ?
#
loop_
_entity_poly.entity_id
_entity_poly.type
_entity_poly.pdbx_seq_one_letter_code
_entity_poly.pdbx_strand_id
1 'polypeptide(L)'
;MGLDHAEKRGAYAGQQACLSFGKGQLGCGEVKLREVFRVTRERWSAAPLVPSHPTLSGLREAARGCRACPLWERATQTVFGAGGRDAKVVFVGEQPGFEEDLAGKPFVGPAGKLLDKALVQAGIEREEVYVTNAVKHFKWEPKGQQHIHKKPNAKEVAACRPWLEAELGTVKPEVLVCLGATAAQALLGREFRVSRQRGEWVPSPLASHVMATVHPSSILRAPDDATRHEQMARFVDDLKKIAQVMRQL
;
A
#
# COMPACT_ATOMS: atom_id res chain seq x y z
N MET A 1 -25.99 5.89 -59.39
CA MET A 1 -24.60 5.55 -58.99
C MET A 1 -24.66 5.28 -57.51
N GLY A 2 -24.53 4.08 -56.97
CA GLY A 2 -24.06 2.78 -57.45
C GLY A 2 -23.76 1.99 -56.17
N LEU A 3 -24.56 0.93 -55.93
CA LEU A 3 -24.29 -0.36 -55.25
C LEU A 3 -23.42 -0.33 -53.97
N ASP A 4 -23.97 -0.58 -52.76
CA ASP A 4 -24.42 -1.87 -52.17
C ASP A 4 -23.26 -2.84 -51.87
N HIS A 5 -23.15 -3.26 -50.60
CA HIS A 5 -22.72 -4.60 -50.17
C HIS A 5 -23.21 -4.90 -48.74
N ALA A 6 -24.46 -5.34 -48.67
CA ALA A 6 -24.91 -6.62 -48.10
C ALA A 6 -24.26 -7.19 -46.81
N GLU A 7 -25.16 -7.43 -45.85
CA GLU A 7 -25.36 -8.69 -45.10
C GLU A 7 -24.29 -9.79 -45.22
N LYS A 8 -23.80 -10.26 -44.07
CA LYS A 8 -23.64 -11.71 -43.83
C LYS A 8 -24.24 -12.13 -42.51
N ARG A 9 -25.30 -12.93 -42.63
CA ARG A 9 -25.92 -13.79 -41.61
C ARG A 9 -25.07 -15.03 -41.36
N GLY A 10 -25.30 -15.66 -40.21
CA GLY A 10 -24.95 -17.05 -39.89
C GLY A 10 -25.19 -17.26 -38.39
N ALA A 11 -26.38 -17.61 -37.91
CA ALA A 11 -27.15 -18.84 -38.14
C ALA A 11 -26.35 -20.11 -37.83
N TYR A 12 -26.40 -20.54 -36.58
CA TYR A 12 -26.29 -21.93 -36.12
C TYR A 12 -27.28 -22.01 -34.94
N ALA A 13 -28.55 -22.39 -35.11
CA ALA A 13 -29.08 -23.68 -35.58
C ALA A 13 -28.42 -24.86 -34.86
N GLY A 14 -29.24 -25.55 -34.08
CA GLY A 14 -28.82 -26.44 -33.02
C GLY A 14 -28.06 -27.69 -33.47
N GLN A 15 -27.25 -28.18 -32.55
CA GLN A 15 -27.00 -29.60 -32.40
C GLN A 15 -27.25 -29.99 -30.95
N GLN A 16 -28.47 -30.45 -30.75
CA GLN A 16 -28.94 -31.21 -29.62
C GLN A 16 -28.25 -32.58 -29.72
N ALA A 17 -27.10 -32.72 -29.07
CA ALA A 17 -26.51 -34.04 -28.86
C ALA A 17 -27.35 -34.77 -27.81
N CYS A 18 -28.27 -35.60 -28.29
CA CYS A 18 -28.93 -36.63 -27.49
C CYS A 18 -27.86 -37.58 -26.95
N LEU A 19 -27.56 -37.47 -25.66
CA LEU A 19 -27.05 -38.59 -24.86
C LEU A 19 -28.19 -39.02 -23.94
N SER A 20 -29.01 -39.93 -24.45
CA SER A 20 -29.96 -40.69 -23.66
C SER A 20 -29.21 -41.70 -22.82
N PHE A 21 -29.07 -41.47 -21.51
CA PHE A 21 -28.94 -42.56 -20.53
C PHE A 21 -29.31 -42.07 -19.12
N GLY A 22 -30.29 -42.75 -18.49
CA GLY A 22 -30.48 -42.75 -17.05
C GLY A 22 -31.65 -41.92 -16.52
N LYS A 23 -32.78 -42.58 -16.28
CA LYS A 23 -33.90 -42.06 -15.47
C LYS A 23 -33.39 -41.65 -14.08
N GLY A 24 -33.57 -40.39 -13.71
CA GLY A 24 -33.32 -39.90 -12.35
C GLY A 24 -33.83 -38.48 -12.19
N GLN A 25 -35.00 -38.33 -11.55
CA GLN A 25 -35.57 -37.04 -11.17
C GLN A 25 -34.63 -36.31 -10.21
N LEU A 26 -34.06 -35.19 -10.64
CA LEU A 26 -33.56 -34.14 -9.74
C LEU A 26 -34.05 -32.80 -10.28
N GLY A 27 -34.73 -32.05 -9.41
CA GLY A 27 -35.50 -30.87 -9.74
C GLY A 27 -34.71 -29.82 -10.50
N CYS A 28 -35.33 -29.29 -11.56
CA CYS A 28 -34.89 -28.11 -12.27
C CYS A 28 -35.12 -26.89 -11.36
N GLY A 29 -34.14 -26.58 -10.50
CA GLY A 29 -34.05 -25.28 -9.87
C GLY A 29 -33.60 -24.28 -10.94
N GLU A 30 -34.49 -23.38 -11.34
CA GLU A 30 -34.11 -22.17 -12.06
C GLU A 30 -33.06 -21.42 -11.23
N VAL A 31 -31.78 -21.60 -11.55
CA VAL A 31 -30.76 -20.66 -11.10
C VAL A 31 -31.09 -19.35 -11.82
N LYS A 32 -31.78 -18.46 -11.11
CA LYS A 32 -32.14 -17.14 -11.62
C LYS A 32 -30.87 -16.52 -12.18
N LEU A 33 -30.86 -16.15 -13.46
CA LEU A 33 -29.80 -15.37 -14.11
C LEU A 33 -29.41 -14.10 -13.32
N ARG A 34 -30.27 -13.65 -12.39
CA ARG A 34 -29.99 -12.60 -11.40
C ARG A 34 -28.97 -12.96 -10.31
N GLU A 35 -28.76 -14.24 -10.00
CA GLU A 35 -27.78 -14.69 -9.00
C GLU A 35 -26.38 -14.89 -9.58
N VAL A 36 -26.26 -15.23 -10.87
CA VAL A 36 -24.97 -15.26 -11.58
C VAL A 36 -24.44 -13.83 -11.83
N PHE A 37 -25.35 -12.85 -12.02
CA PHE A 37 -25.00 -11.43 -12.13
C PHE A 37 -24.73 -10.72 -10.80
N ARG A 38 -24.85 -11.39 -9.65
CA ARG A 38 -24.59 -10.80 -8.33
C ARG A 38 -23.12 -10.90 -7.90
N VAL A 39 -22.26 -11.52 -8.72
CA VAL A 39 -20.84 -11.80 -8.43
C VAL A 39 -19.90 -10.63 -8.78
N THR A 40 -20.38 -9.52 -9.35
CA THR A 40 -19.54 -8.36 -9.72
C THR A 40 -19.77 -7.12 -8.85
N ARG A 41 -19.90 -7.28 -7.53
CA ARG A 41 -19.63 -6.16 -6.60
C ARG A 41 -18.11 -6.07 -6.36
N GLU A 42 -17.46 -5.31 -7.24
CA GLU A 42 -16.17 -4.62 -7.09
C GLU A 42 -15.30 -5.07 -5.90
N ARG A 43 -14.46 -6.09 -6.09
CA ARG A 43 -13.37 -6.37 -5.16
C ARG A 43 -12.24 -5.37 -5.42
N TRP A 44 -12.11 -4.36 -4.57
CA TRP A 44 -10.94 -3.47 -4.58
C TRP A 44 -9.66 -4.27 -4.32
N SER A 45 -8.78 -4.34 -5.32
CA SER A 45 -7.48 -5.02 -5.19
C SER A 45 -6.52 -4.57 -6.28
N ALA A 46 -5.29 -4.26 -5.87
CA ALA A 46 -4.18 -4.00 -6.78
C ALA A 46 -3.53 -5.28 -7.32
N ALA A 47 -3.89 -6.47 -6.82
CA ALA A 47 -3.22 -7.71 -7.19
C ALA A 47 -3.18 -7.97 -8.71
N PRO A 48 -4.26 -7.74 -9.49
CA PRO A 48 -4.22 -7.91 -10.95
C PRO A 48 -3.30 -6.90 -11.68
N LEU A 49 -2.90 -5.82 -11.01
CA LEU A 49 -2.04 -4.77 -11.57
C LEU A 49 -0.55 -5.04 -11.32
N VAL A 50 -0.23 -5.93 -10.37
CA VAL A 50 1.16 -6.28 -10.04
C VAL A 50 1.73 -7.15 -11.18
N PRO A 51 2.85 -6.77 -11.81
CA PRO A 51 3.50 -7.57 -12.85
C PRO A 51 3.93 -8.94 -12.32
N SER A 52 3.90 -9.97 -13.18
CA SER A 52 4.32 -11.34 -12.83
C SER A 52 5.79 -11.45 -12.44
N HIS A 53 6.65 -10.61 -13.01
CA HIS A 53 8.07 -10.49 -12.68
C HIS A 53 8.36 -9.08 -12.17
N PRO A 54 8.11 -8.81 -10.87
CA PRO A 54 8.21 -7.47 -10.32
C PRO A 54 9.67 -7.01 -10.26
N THR A 55 9.92 -5.82 -10.80
CA THR A 55 11.10 -5.00 -10.52
C THR A 55 10.62 -3.68 -9.93
N LEU A 56 11.44 -2.96 -9.16
CA LEU A 56 11.01 -1.68 -8.58
C LEU A 56 10.57 -0.67 -9.64
N SER A 57 11.26 -0.63 -10.79
CA SER A 57 10.87 0.21 -11.92
C SER A 57 9.56 -0.25 -12.55
N GLY A 58 9.41 -1.55 -12.79
CA GLY A 58 8.18 -2.11 -13.38
C GLY A 58 6.97 -1.94 -12.48
N LEU A 59 7.14 -2.12 -11.17
CA LEU A 59 6.11 -1.87 -10.17
C LEU A 59 5.73 -0.38 -10.13
N ARG A 60 6.72 0.52 -10.14
CA ARG A 60 6.47 1.96 -10.16
C ARG A 60 5.64 2.35 -11.39
N GLU A 61 6.04 1.91 -12.58
CA GLU A 61 5.31 2.22 -13.82
C GLU A 61 3.89 1.65 -13.80
N ALA A 62 3.72 0.39 -13.40
CA ALA A 62 2.39 -0.22 -13.31
C ALA A 62 1.48 0.49 -12.30
N ALA A 63 2.05 0.97 -11.18
CA ALA A 63 1.30 1.67 -10.15
C ALA A 63 0.79 3.05 -10.59
N ARG A 64 1.41 3.73 -11.58
CA ARG A 64 1.02 5.09 -12.03
C ARG A 64 -0.44 5.17 -12.49
N GLY A 65 -0.98 4.08 -13.03
CA GLY A 65 -2.37 3.98 -13.50
C GLY A 65 -3.32 3.29 -12.51
N CYS A 66 -2.90 3.06 -11.26
CA CYS A 66 -3.64 2.20 -10.34
C CYS A 66 -5.01 2.78 -9.94
N ARG A 67 -6.08 2.07 -10.29
CA ARG A 67 -7.48 2.39 -9.91
C ARG A 67 -8.12 1.35 -8.99
N ALA A 68 -7.30 0.62 -8.24
CA ALA A 68 -7.72 -0.51 -7.41
C ALA A 68 -8.67 -0.17 -6.25
N CYS A 69 -8.78 1.11 -5.84
CA CYS A 69 -9.73 1.60 -4.84
C CYS A 69 -10.03 3.09 -5.07
N PRO A 70 -11.15 3.66 -4.56
CA PRO A 70 -11.59 5.03 -4.89
C PRO A 70 -10.64 6.17 -4.56
N LEU A 71 -9.54 5.92 -3.84
CA LEU A 71 -8.57 6.96 -3.49
C LEU A 71 -7.91 7.61 -4.72
N TRP A 72 -7.84 6.89 -5.85
CA TRP A 72 -7.32 7.44 -7.11
C TRP A 72 -8.13 8.63 -7.62
N GLU A 73 -9.42 8.73 -7.28
CA GLU A 73 -10.34 9.74 -7.85
C GLU A 73 -10.01 11.17 -7.42
N ARG A 74 -9.43 11.33 -6.22
CA ARG A 74 -9.12 12.65 -5.63
C ARG A 74 -7.64 12.91 -5.44
N ALA A 75 -6.83 11.86 -5.41
CA ALA A 75 -5.38 12.01 -5.37
C ALA A 75 -4.89 12.61 -6.70
N THR A 76 -3.83 13.42 -6.64
CA THR A 76 -3.20 13.98 -7.85
C THR A 76 -2.53 12.87 -8.66
N GLN A 77 -1.83 11.97 -7.96
CA GLN A 77 -1.11 10.86 -8.58
C GLN A 77 -0.81 9.76 -7.56
N THR A 78 -0.34 8.62 -8.04
CA THR A 78 0.23 7.59 -7.19
C THR A 78 1.59 8.03 -6.66
N VAL A 79 1.81 7.89 -5.35
CA VAL A 79 3.12 8.07 -4.71
C VAL A 79 3.66 6.70 -4.33
N PHE A 80 4.54 6.18 -5.18
CA PHE A 80 5.22 4.91 -4.97
C PHE A 80 6.44 5.05 -4.03
N GLY A 81 6.99 3.96 -3.51
CA GLY A 81 8.16 4.02 -2.65
C GLY A 81 9.42 4.56 -3.34
N ALA A 82 10.39 5.04 -2.58
CA ALA A 82 11.65 5.59 -3.08
C ALA A 82 12.81 5.31 -2.12
N GLY A 83 14.01 5.08 -2.66
CA GLY A 83 15.20 4.79 -1.88
C GLY A 83 16.37 4.34 -2.74
N GLY A 84 17.49 4.00 -2.09
CA GLY A 84 18.64 3.42 -2.76
C GLY A 84 18.34 2.04 -3.35
N ARG A 85 19.13 1.66 -4.35
CA ARG A 85 19.01 0.35 -5.02
C ARG A 85 19.29 -0.82 -4.06
N ASP A 86 20.21 -0.60 -3.12
CA ASP A 86 20.72 -1.60 -2.18
C ASP A 86 20.22 -1.34 -0.75
N ALA A 87 19.03 -0.75 -0.62
CA ALA A 87 18.48 -0.36 0.68
C ALA A 87 18.30 -1.57 1.61
N LYS A 88 19.06 -1.59 2.72
CA LYS A 88 18.98 -2.64 3.76
C LYS A 88 17.79 -2.42 4.69
N VAL A 89 17.29 -1.18 4.78
CA VAL A 89 16.17 -0.81 5.66
C VAL A 89 15.00 -0.30 4.84
N VAL A 90 13.80 -0.79 5.14
CA VAL A 90 12.55 -0.25 4.61
C VAL A 90 11.75 0.43 5.72
N PHE A 91 11.37 1.68 5.50
CA PHE A 91 10.39 2.40 6.32
C PHE A 91 9.03 2.43 5.61
N VAL A 92 7.97 2.06 6.34
CA VAL A 92 6.60 2.07 5.83
C VAL A 92 5.74 3.03 6.63
N GLY A 93 5.26 4.10 6.00
CA GLY A 93 4.28 5.03 6.55
C GLY A 93 2.82 4.64 6.28
N GLU A 94 1.90 5.55 6.59
CA GLU A 94 0.46 5.33 6.41
C GLU A 94 0.02 5.52 4.94
N GLN A 95 0.17 6.73 4.43
CA GLN A 95 -0.21 7.17 3.09
C GLN A 95 0.56 8.44 2.74
N PRO A 96 0.53 8.89 1.47
CA PRO A 96 1.14 10.17 1.08
C PRO A 96 0.37 11.34 1.72
N GLY A 97 1.08 12.43 2.04
CA GLY A 97 0.47 13.70 2.40
C GLY A 97 0.27 14.61 1.18
N PHE A 98 -0.10 15.85 1.42
CA PHE A 98 -0.36 16.83 0.37
C PHE A 98 0.88 17.15 -0.48
N GLU A 99 2.03 17.40 0.16
CA GLU A 99 3.28 17.68 -0.56
C GLU A 99 3.76 16.45 -1.34
N GLU A 100 3.61 15.25 -0.78
CA GLU A 100 3.94 14.00 -1.46
C GLU A 100 3.05 13.74 -2.69
N ASP A 101 1.75 13.98 -2.56
CA ASP A 101 0.76 13.81 -3.65
C ASP A 101 1.08 14.73 -4.84
N LEU A 102 1.52 15.96 -4.59
CA LEU A 102 1.96 16.87 -5.65
C LEU A 102 3.33 16.48 -6.22
N ALA A 103 4.26 16.06 -5.37
CA ALA A 103 5.64 15.77 -5.79
C ALA A 103 5.83 14.38 -6.42
N GLY A 104 4.90 13.45 -6.21
CA GLY A 104 5.04 12.06 -6.64
C GLY A 104 6.12 11.28 -5.88
N LYS A 105 6.58 11.80 -4.73
CA LYS A 105 7.68 11.22 -3.93
C LYS A 105 7.27 11.08 -2.47
N PRO A 106 7.57 9.95 -1.81
CA PRO A 106 7.17 9.72 -0.43
C PRO A 106 8.05 10.50 0.54
N PHE A 107 7.47 10.98 1.65
CA PHE A 107 8.18 11.66 2.74
C PHE A 107 9.01 12.86 2.27
N VAL A 108 8.43 13.77 1.49
CA VAL A 108 9.06 15.06 1.12
C VAL A 108 8.56 16.25 1.94
N GLY A 109 7.40 16.09 2.58
CA GLY A 109 6.78 17.11 3.42
C GLY A 109 7.39 17.22 4.82
N PRO A 110 6.71 17.94 5.75
CA PRO A 110 7.22 18.18 7.09
C PRO A 110 7.56 16.90 7.88
N ALA A 111 6.74 15.85 7.73
CA ALA A 111 6.98 14.56 8.37
C ALA A 111 8.21 13.85 7.79
N GLY A 112 8.44 13.98 6.48
CA GLY A 112 9.65 13.49 5.81
C GLY A 112 10.91 14.21 6.25
N LYS A 113 10.88 15.54 6.30
CA LYS A 113 11.99 16.35 6.82
C LYS A 113 12.33 16.01 8.27
N LEU A 114 11.33 15.66 9.09
CA LEU A 114 11.57 15.18 10.46
C LEU A 114 12.21 13.80 10.46
N LEU A 115 11.76 12.88 9.62
CA LEU A 115 12.38 11.56 9.43
C LEU A 115 13.84 11.70 9.01
N ASP A 116 14.15 12.52 8.01
CA ASP A 116 15.52 12.74 7.53
C ASP A 116 16.42 13.27 8.66
N LYS A 117 15.95 14.25 9.44
CA LYS A 117 16.67 14.74 10.63
C LYS A 117 16.92 13.65 11.65
N ALA A 118 15.95 12.77 11.88
CA ALA A 118 16.07 11.68 12.84
C ALA A 118 17.05 10.59 12.36
N LEU A 119 17.04 10.28 11.06
CA LEU A 119 18.00 9.36 10.43
C LEU A 119 19.44 9.86 10.61
N VAL A 120 19.69 11.14 10.32
CA VAL A 120 21.00 11.78 10.54
C VAL A 120 21.43 11.68 12.01
N GLN A 121 20.53 11.98 12.96
CA GLN A 121 20.84 11.87 14.39
C GLN A 121 21.08 10.43 14.87
N ALA A 122 20.51 9.44 14.17
CA ALA A 122 20.73 8.03 14.43
C ALA A 122 21.99 7.47 13.74
N GLY A 123 22.61 8.24 12.83
CA GLY A 123 23.73 7.79 12.01
C GLY A 123 23.32 6.79 10.94
N ILE A 124 22.16 7.00 10.31
CA ILE A 124 21.66 6.20 9.18
C ILE A 124 21.68 7.09 7.93
N GLU A 125 22.37 6.65 6.89
CA GLU A 125 22.46 7.38 5.62
C GLU A 125 21.17 7.22 4.80
N ARG A 126 20.76 8.28 4.09
CA ARG A 126 19.46 8.30 3.40
C ARG A 126 19.42 7.34 2.22
N GLU A 127 20.56 7.07 1.63
CA GLU A 127 20.78 6.17 0.49
C GLU A 127 20.61 4.70 0.89
N GLU A 128 20.83 4.36 2.16
CA GLU A 128 20.70 2.98 2.67
C GLU A 128 19.24 2.59 2.97
N VAL A 129 18.30 3.53 2.82
CA VAL A 129 16.91 3.33 3.21
C VAL A 129 15.96 3.47 2.02
N TYR A 130 14.97 2.59 1.99
CA TYR A 130 13.82 2.66 1.13
C TYR A 130 12.61 3.09 1.95
N VAL A 131 11.86 4.06 1.46
CA VAL A 131 10.71 4.62 2.18
C VAL A 131 9.48 4.52 1.31
N THR A 132 8.40 4.00 1.87
CA THR A 132 7.13 3.83 1.19
C THR A 132 5.96 3.97 2.17
N ASN A 133 4.73 3.75 1.70
CA ASN A 133 3.51 3.85 2.51
C ASN A 133 2.62 2.62 2.33
N ALA A 134 1.79 2.31 3.34
CA ALA A 134 0.81 1.22 3.24
C ALA A 134 -0.24 1.46 2.14
N VAL A 135 -0.56 2.72 1.86
CA VAL A 135 -1.43 3.15 0.76
C VAL A 135 -0.68 4.12 -0.15
N LYS A 136 -0.91 4.04 -1.48
CA LYS A 136 -0.16 4.81 -2.49
C LYS A 136 -0.86 6.08 -3.01
N HIS A 137 -2.08 6.35 -2.56
CA HIS A 137 -2.84 7.54 -2.94
C HIS A 137 -3.20 8.35 -1.71
N PHE A 138 -3.14 9.67 -1.81
CA PHE A 138 -3.47 10.56 -0.71
C PHE A 138 -4.99 10.61 -0.49
N LYS A 139 -5.44 10.17 0.69
CA LYS A 139 -6.83 10.34 1.11
C LYS A 139 -7.03 11.63 1.89
N TRP A 140 -7.93 12.47 1.39
CA TRP A 140 -8.26 13.75 2.00
C TRP A 140 -9.70 14.19 1.72
N GLU A 141 -10.18 15.15 2.51
CA GLU A 141 -11.46 15.83 2.32
C GLU A 141 -11.23 17.34 2.18
N PRO A 142 -11.98 18.03 1.28
CA PRO A 142 -11.89 19.47 1.15
C PRO A 142 -12.46 20.15 2.40
N LYS A 143 -11.74 21.18 2.88
CA LYS A 143 -12.25 22.12 3.88
C LYS A 143 -11.88 23.54 3.44
N GLY A 144 -12.80 24.18 2.73
CA GLY A 144 -12.49 25.42 2.02
C GLY A 144 -11.40 25.18 0.97
N GLN A 145 -10.31 25.94 1.04
CA GLN A 145 -9.14 25.78 0.16
C GLN A 145 -8.12 24.75 0.67
N GLN A 146 -8.38 24.08 1.79
CA GLN A 146 -7.44 23.14 2.41
C GLN A 146 -7.79 21.68 2.10
N HIS A 147 -6.76 20.84 1.98
CA HIS A 147 -6.87 19.39 1.89
C HIS A 147 -6.65 18.77 3.27
N ILE A 148 -7.74 18.33 3.92
CA ILE A 148 -7.66 17.72 5.25
C ILE A 148 -7.39 16.24 5.12
N HIS A 149 -6.21 15.81 5.56
CA HIS A 149 -5.81 14.41 5.59
C HIS A 149 -6.84 13.53 6.32
N LYS A 150 -7.19 12.38 5.75
CA LYS A 150 -8.05 11.37 6.36
C LYS A 150 -7.36 10.01 6.35
N LYS A 151 -7.49 9.28 7.46
CA LYS A 151 -6.92 7.94 7.58
C LYS A 151 -7.51 6.98 6.54
N PRO A 152 -6.70 6.17 5.84
CA PRO A 152 -7.24 5.11 5.00
C PRO A 152 -7.95 4.06 5.87
N ASN A 153 -9.07 3.54 5.36
CA ASN A 153 -9.82 2.48 6.02
C ASN A 153 -9.24 1.09 5.70
N ALA A 154 -9.70 0.06 6.38
CA ALA A 154 -9.18 -1.29 6.22
C ALA A 154 -9.34 -1.85 4.79
N LYS A 155 -10.39 -1.47 4.05
CA LYS A 155 -10.60 -1.91 2.67
C LYS A 155 -9.61 -1.24 1.72
N GLU A 156 -9.33 0.05 1.90
CA GLU A 156 -8.34 0.79 1.13
C GLU A 156 -6.92 0.26 1.37
N VAL A 157 -6.57 -0.01 2.64
CA VAL A 157 -5.30 -0.66 2.99
C VAL A 157 -5.20 -2.05 2.36
N ALA A 158 -6.25 -2.88 2.46
CA ALA A 158 -6.26 -4.21 1.86
C ALA A 158 -6.16 -4.16 0.33
N ALA A 159 -6.83 -3.20 -0.32
CA ALA A 159 -6.76 -3.02 -1.76
C ALA A 159 -5.35 -2.63 -2.23
N CYS A 160 -4.62 -1.85 -1.44
CA CYS A 160 -3.27 -1.37 -1.77
C CYS A 160 -2.16 -2.34 -1.34
N ARG A 161 -2.44 -3.27 -0.40
CA ARG A 161 -1.48 -4.25 0.13
C ARG A 161 -0.67 -5.00 -0.94
N PRO A 162 -1.22 -5.43 -2.09
CA PRO A 162 -0.43 -6.09 -3.13
C PRO A 162 0.77 -5.27 -3.63
N TRP A 163 0.67 -3.93 -3.67
CA TRP A 163 1.80 -3.08 -4.00
C TRP A 163 2.90 -3.14 -2.93
N LEU A 164 2.50 -3.07 -1.65
CA LEU A 164 3.43 -3.10 -0.53
C LEU A 164 4.14 -4.45 -0.45
N GLU A 165 3.42 -5.56 -0.60
CA GLU A 165 3.99 -6.90 -0.64
C GLU A 165 4.97 -7.06 -1.80
N ALA A 166 4.63 -6.53 -2.98
CA ALA A 166 5.53 -6.57 -4.13
C ALA A 166 6.78 -5.70 -3.94
N GLU A 167 6.67 -4.52 -3.33
CA GLU A 167 7.83 -3.71 -2.95
C GLU A 167 8.73 -4.47 -1.98
N LEU A 168 8.18 -5.02 -0.89
CA LEU A 168 8.95 -5.76 0.11
C LEU A 168 9.59 -7.01 -0.48
N GLY A 169 8.88 -7.75 -1.34
CA GLY A 169 9.41 -8.92 -2.04
C GLY A 169 10.51 -8.61 -3.06
N THR A 170 10.53 -7.37 -3.58
CA THR A 170 11.56 -6.90 -4.52
C THR A 170 12.77 -6.32 -3.78
N VAL A 171 12.54 -5.49 -2.75
CA VAL A 171 13.61 -4.86 -1.95
C VAL A 171 14.28 -5.88 -1.04
N LYS A 172 13.51 -6.81 -0.46
CA LYS A 172 13.98 -7.82 0.50
C LYS A 172 14.81 -7.19 1.64
N PRO A 173 14.20 -6.29 2.45
CA PRO A 173 14.94 -5.60 3.50
C PRO A 173 15.42 -6.56 4.58
N GLU A 174 16.59 -6.27 5.15
CA GLU A 174 17.04 -6.91 6.40
C GLU A 174 16.31 -6.31 7.61
N VAL A 175 16.00 -5.01 7.55
CA VAL A 175 15.26 -4.31 8.60
C VAL A 175 13.98 -3.67 8.03
N LEU A 176 12.83 -3.99 8.61
CA LEU A 176 11.53 -3.41 8.26
C LEU A 176 10.98 -2.57 9.44
N VAL A 177 10.68 -1.31 9.16
CA VAL A 177 10.24 -0.34 10.17
C VAL A 177 8.87 0.21 9.83
N CYS A 178 7.89 -0.06 10.69
CA CYS A 178 6.53 0.46 10.58
C CYS A 178 6.42 1.82 11.29
N LEU A 179 6.16 2.89 10.54
CA LEU A 179 5.94 4.24 11.06
C LEU A 179 4.45 4.46 11.35
N GLY A 180 4.08 4.32 12.62
CA GLY A 180 2.72 4.54 13.12
C GLY A 180 1.79 3.34 13.01
N ALA A 181 0.59 3.51 13.57
CA ALA A 181 -0.35 2.40 13.78
C ALA A 181 -0.86 1.78 12.48
N THR A 182 -1.09 2.56 11.43
CA THR A 182 -1.64 2.02 10.18
C THR A 182 -0.66 1.11 9.47
N ALA A 183 0.61 1.53 9.33
CA ALA A 183 1.66 0.69 8.77
C ALA A 183 1.86 -0.57 9.61
N ALA A 184 1.94 -0.41 10.94
CA ALA A 184 2.13 -1.54 11.84
C ALA A 184 0.95 -2.53 11.77
N GLN A 185 -0.29 -2.06 11.75
CA GLN A 185 -1.46 -2.94 11.63
C GLN A 185 -1.59 -3.57 10.23
N ALA A 186 -1.14 -2.86 9.19
CA ALA A 186 -1.13 -3.38 7.83
C ALA A 186 -0.15 -4.54 7.67
N LEU A 187 0.95 -4.59 8.43
CA LEU A 187 2.01 -5.59 8.28
C LEU A 187 2.02 -6.63 9.42
N LEU A 188 1.80 -6.20 10.66
CA LEU A 188 1.93 -7.01 11.88
C LEU A 188 0.58 -7.47 12.45
N GLY A 189 -0.53 -7.04 11.85
CA GLY A 189 -1.87 -7.44 12.24
C GLY A 189 -2.63 -6.42 13.09
N ARG A 190 -3.96 -6.56 13.11
CA ARG A 190 -4.90 -5.56 13.64
C ARG A 190 -4.75 -5.28 15.13
N GLU A 191 -4.25 -6.26 15.89
CA GLU A 191 -4.08 -6.13 17.34
C GLU A 191 -2.78 -5.43 17.75
N PHE A 192 -1.87 -5.16 16.81
CA PHE A 192 -0.61 -4.49 17.12
C PHE A 192 -0.85 -3.07 17.66
N ARG A 193 -0.20 -2.72 18.78
CA ARG A 193 -0.33 -1.41 19.44
C ARG A 193 1.02 -0.71 19.54
N VAL A 194 1.26 0.24 18.64
CA VAL A 194 2.49 1.08 18.63
C VAL A 194 2.71 1.80 19.97
N SER A 195 1.64 2.24 20.64
CA SER A 195 1.77 2.92 21.94
C SER A 195 2.37 2.03 23.04
N ARG A 196 2.28 0.70 22.91
CA ARG A 196 2.81 -0.26 23.88
C ARG A 196 4.12 -0.88 23.44
N GLN A 197 4.27 -1.12 22.14
CA GLN A 197 5.33 -1.96 21.57
C GLN A 197 6.35 -1.15 20.73
N ARG A 198 6.32 0.19 20.77
CA ARG A 198 7.28 1.00 19.99
C ARG A 198 8.72 0.70 20.40
N GLY A 199 9.60 0.59 19.41
CA GLY A 199 11.03 0.39 19.65
C GLY A 199 11.42 -1.02 20.08
N GLU A 200 10.48 -1.97 20.09
CA GLU A 200 10.72 -3.39 20.34
C GLU A 200 10.95 -4.15 19.02
N TRP A 201 11.80 -5.17 19.06
CA TRP A 201 11.95 -6.11 17.94
C TRP A 201 10.82 -7.13 17.96
N VAL A 202 10.17 -7.30 16.81
CA VAL A 202 8.99 -8.14 16.63
C VAL A 202 9.36 -9.32 15.73
N PRO A 203 9.19 -10.58 16.18
CA PRO A 203 9.34 -11.74 15.31
C PRO A 203 8.36 -11.68 14.14
N SER A 204 8.84 -11.81 12.91
CA SER A 204 8.03 -11.73 11.71
C SER A 204 8.73 -12.39 10.53
N PRO A 205 8.00 -13.01 9.59
CA PRO A 205 8.59 -13.53 8.35
C PRO A 205 8.89 -12.42 7.32
N LEU A 206 8.57 -11.16 7.62
CA LEU A 206 8.69 -10.05 6.66
C LEU A 206 10.13 -9.57 6.45
N ALA A 207 11.01 -9.72 7.45
CA ALA A 207 12.43 -9.38 7.42
C ALA A 207 13.13 -9.99 8.65
N SER A 208 14.46 -10.05 8.64
CA SER A 208 15.29 -10.50 9.77
C SER A 208 15.03 -9.71 11.04
N HIS A 209 14.82 -8.40 10.90
CA HIS A 209 14.51 -7.49 11.99
C HIS A 209 13.28 -6.64 11.66
N VAL A 210 12.25 -6.70 12.50
CA VAL A 210 11.03 -5.91 12.33
C VAL A 210 10.75 -5.08 13.57
N MET A 211 10.46 -3.80 13.38
CA MET A 211 10.15 -2.87 14.46
C MET A 211 8.98 -1.97 14.05
N ALA A 212 8.20 -1.53 15.03
CA ALA A 212 7.28 -0.41 14.85
C ALA A 212 7.70 0.76 15.75
N THR A 213 7.46 1.98 15.28
CA THR A 213 7.62 3.19 16.09
C THR A 213 6.53 4.22 15.73
N VAL A 214 6.56 5.39 16.35
CA VAL A 214 5.63 6.48 16.09
C VAL A 214 5.80 7.01 14.66
N HIS A 215 4.72 7.55 14.09
CA HIS A 215 4.82 8.24 12.81
C HIS A 215 5.39 9.64 13.04
N PRO A 216 6.35 10.13 12.22
CA PRO A 216 6.95 11.46 12.38
C PRO A 216 5.93 12.61 12.51
N SER A 217 4.78 12.50 11.83
CA SER A 217 3.71 13.49 11.94
C SER A 217 3.07 13.60 13.33
N SER A 218 3.15 12.57 14.19
CA SER A 218 2.63 12.71 15.56
C SER A 218 3.50 13.64 16.40
N ILE A 219 4.81 13.65 16.14
CA ILE A 219 5.78 14.53 16.81
C ILE A 219 5.52 15.98 16.40
N LEU A 220 5.24 16.22 15.12
CA LEU A 220 4.84 17.55 14.63
C LEU A 220 3.54 18.06 15.26
N ARG A 221 2.66 17.16 15.69
CA ARG A 221 1.38 17.48 16.34
C ARG A 221 1.46 17.48 17.88
N ALA A 222 2.66 17.36 18.45
CA ALA A 222 2.83 17.47 19.90
C ALA A 222 2.29 18.83 20.40
N PRO A 223 1.61 18.85 21.57
CA PRO A 223 0.88 20.02 22.08
C PRO A 223 1.80 21.20 22.42
N ASP A 224 3.05 20.91 22.78
CA ASP A 224 4.06 21.88 23.16
C ASP A 224 5.45 21.39 22.74
N ASP A 225 6.44 22.28 22.84
CA ASP A 225 7.81 22.00 22.40
C ASP A 225 8.55 21.04 23.34
N ALA A 226 8.25 21.01 24.64
CA ALA A 226 8.86 20.06 25.56
C ALA A 226 8.49 18.62 25.17
N THR A 227 7.20 18.37 24.93
CA THR A 227 6.67 17.09 24.46
C THR A 227 7.24 16.75 23.09
N ARG A 228 7.38 17.73 22.18
CA ARG A 228 7.97 17.53 20.86
C ARG A 228 9.42 17.06 20.95
N HIS A 229 10.23 17.71 21.78
CA HIS A 229 11.63 17.33 22.00
C HIS A 229 11.75 15.94 22.62
N GLU A 230 10.93 15.61 23.63
CA GLU A 230 10.92 14.28 24.24
C GLU A 230 10.55 13.20 23.21
N GLN A 231 9.49 13.41 22.43
CA GLN A 231 9.06 12.46 21.41
C GLN A 231 10.09 12.31 20.29
N MET A 232 10.77 13.40 19.90
CA MET A 232 11.86 13.35 18.94
C MET A 232 13.04 12.53 19.48
N ALA A 233 13.47 12.76 20.72
CA ALA A 233 14.56 12.01 21.34
C ALA A 233 14.24 10.51 21.38
N ARG A 234 13.03 10.15 21.83
CA ARG A 234 12.58 8.75 21.86
C ARG A 234 12.45 8.13 20.48
N PHE A 235 12.11 8.91 19.45
CA PHE A 235 12.06 8.43 18.07
C PHE A 235 13.48 8.15 17.55
N VAL A 236 14.42 9.05 17.81
CA VAL A 236 15.84 8.85 17.48
C VAL A 236 16.43 7.64 18.22
N ASP A 237 16.05 7.41 19.48
CA ASP A 237 16.52 6.24 20.22
C ASP A 237 16.03 4.91 19.63
N ASP A 238 14.81 4.86 19.10
CA ASP A 238 14.33 3.70 18.33
C ASP A 238 15.17 3.53 17.05
N LEU A 239 15.47 4.61 16.33
CA LEU A 239 16.30 4.58 15.12
C LEU A 239 17.75 4.17 15.40
N LYS A 240 18.32 4.54 16.55
CA LYS A 240 19.67 4.10 16.94
C LYS A 240 19.76 2.58 17.12
N LYS A 241 18.68 1.91 17.52
CA LYS A 241 18.63 0.43 17.56
C LYS A 241 18.72 -0.15 16.16
N ILE A 242 18.10 0.49 15.17
CA ILE A 242 18.21 0.09 13.76
C ILE A 242 19.65 0.28 13.27
N ALA A 243 20.27 1.44 13.56
CA ALA A 243 21.67 1.69 13.21
C ALA A 243 22.64 0.66 13.85
N GLN A 244 22.36 0.19 15.07
CA GLN A 244 23.13 -0.87 15.72
C GLN A 244 23.07 -2.19 14.95
N VAL A 245 21.89 -2.59 14.48
CA VAL A 245 21.71 -3.77 13.64
C VAL A 245 22.40 -3.60 12.30
N MET A 246 22.25 -2.44 11.64
CA MET A 246 22.85 -2.17 10.34
C MET A 246 24.38 -2.32 10.34
N ARG A 247 25.06 -1.97 11.44
CA ARG A 247 26.52 -2.15 11.58
C ARG A 247 26.96 -3.62 11.63
N GLN A 248 26.02 -4.55 11.79
CA GLN A 248 26.28 -5.99 11.86
C GLN A 248 25.92 -6.72 10.55
N LEU A 249 25.36 -6.00 9.55
CA LEU A 249 24.95 -6.50 8.23
C LEU A 249 26.01 -6.26 7.16
#